data_AF-A0A133U2U4-F1
#
_entry.id   AF-A0A133U2U4-F1
#
_cell.length_a   1.000
_cell.length_b   1.000
_cell.length_c   1.000
_cell.angle_alpha   90.00
_cell.angle_beta   90.00
_cell.angle_gamma   90.00
#
_symmetry.space_group_name_H-M   'P 1'
#
loop_
_entity.id
_entity.type
_entity.pdbx_description
1 polymer ?
#
loop_
_entity_poly.entity_id
_entity_poly.type
_entity_poly.pdbx_seq_one_letter_code
_entity_poly.pdbx_strand_id
1 'polypeptide(L)'
;LVGGPITNTVSRDLNEKLKVNFDWDKTWKIVSEKTGKEYLGDNLGLIAKIRENGHVWILLSGLDFKGTKTCIIAITQKYEKILRDYEGREEFYRVIRGLDRDGDGKTDDIEILE
;
A
#
# COMPACT_ATOMS: atom_id res chain seq x y z
N LEU A 1 10.71 2.75 -1.39
CA LEU A 1 10.02 4.03 -1.67
C LEU A 1 8.92 4.21 -0.65
N VAL A 2 8.89 5.38 -0.02
CA VAL A 2 7.85 5.75 0.95
C VAL A 2 7.19 7.03 0.44
N GLY A 3 5.87 7.07 0.49
CA GLY A 3 5.08 8.23 0.09
C GLY A 3 4.14 7.98 -1.08
N GLY A 4 3.03 8.72 -1.08
CA GLY A 4 2.01 8.72 -2.12
C GLY A 4 2.53 9.22 -3.47
N PRO A 5 1.85 8.90 -4.58
CA PRO A 5 2.16 9.45 -5.91
C PRO A 5 2.07 10.98 -5.98
N ILE A 6 1.33 11.62 -5.07
CA ILE A 6 1.24 13.08 -4.99
C ILE A 6 2.51 13.70 -4.38
N THR A 7 3.09 13.03 -3.37
CA THR A 7 4.23 13.56 -2.61
C THR A 7 5.58 13.01 -3.07
N ASN A 8 5.56 11.97 -3.92
CA ASN A 8 6.76 11.29 -4.40
C ASN A 8 6.66 11.02 -5.92
N THR A 9 7.44 11.77 -6.71
CA THR A 9 7.49 11.63 -8.17
C THR A 9 7.83 10.21 -8.63
N VAL A 10 8.74 9.51 -7.96
CA VAL A 10 9.10 8.14 -8.33
C VAL A 10 7.93 7.18 -8.07
N SER A 11 7.16 7.41 -7.01
CA SER A 11 5.97 6.61 -6.71
C SER A 11 4.85 6.87 -7.73
N ARG A 12 4.76 8.10 -8.25
CA ARG A 12 3.87 8.46 -9.37
C ARG A 12 4.24 7.73 -10.64
N ASP A 13 5.52 7.75 -11.01
CA ASP A 13 5.99 7.13 -12.25
C ASP A 13 5.88 5.59 -12.20
N LEU A 14 5.97 4.99 -11.01
CA LEU A 14 5.71 3.56 -10.80
C LEU A 14 4.23 3.19 -10.81
N ASN A 15 3.32 4.14 -10.58
CA ASN A 15 1.90 3.84 -10.39
C ASN A 15 1.27 3.16 -11.61
N GLU A 16 1.66 3.58 -12.82
CA GLU A 16 1.18 3.01 -14.08
C GLU A 16 1.57 1.54 -14.29
N LYS A 17 2.51 1.03 -13.48
CA LYS A 17 3.07 -0.32 -13.60
C LYS A 17 2.60 -1.23 -12.47
N LEU A 18 1.84 -0.69 -11.52
CA LEU A 18 1.30 -1.44 -10.40
C LEU A 18 0.03 -2.19 -10.81
N LYS A 19 -0.05 -3.48 -10.43
CA LYS A 19 -1.29 -4.27 -10.50
C LYS A 19 -2.40 -3.73 -9.59
N VAL A 20 -2.01 -2.98 -8.56
CA VAL A 20 -2.90 -2.22 -7.70
C VAL A 20 -2.41 -0.79 -7.69
N ASN A 21 -3.13 0.09 -8.34
CA ASN A 21 -2.70 1.48 -8.55
C ASN A 21 -3.55 2.44 -7.71
N PHE A 22 -3.05 3.66 -7.59
CA PHE A 22 -3.76 4.78 -6.99
C PHE A 22 -4.43 5.58 -8.13
N ASP A 23 -5.73 5.84 -8.00
CA ASP A 23 -6.46 6.81 -8.80
C ASP A 23 -6.71 8.05 -7.94
N TRP A 24 -5.68 8.89 -7.82
CA TRP A 24 -5.77 10.14 -7.05
C TRP A 24 -6.34 11.31 -7.85
N ASP A 25 -6.20 11.29 -9.17
CA ASP A 25 -6.57 12.40 -10.04
C ASP A 25 -8.09 12.48 -10.25
N LYS A 26 -8.79 11.33 -10.22
CA LYS A 26 -10.24 11.29 -10.47
C LYS A 26 -11.04 11.06 -9.21
N THR A 27 -10.67 10.07 -8.40
CA THR A 27 -11.58 9.56 -7.35
C THR A 27 -10.94 9.30 -5.98
N TRP A 28 -9.65 9.60 -5.81
CA TRP A 28 -8.89 9.43 -4.57
C TRP A 28 -9.06 8.05 -3.94
N LYS A 29 -8.74 7.00 -4.71
CA LYS A 29 -8.93 5.60 -4.32
C LYS A 29 -7.75 4.71 -4.72
N ILE A 30 -7.69 3.52 -4.12
CA ILE A 30 -6.81 2.43 -4.57
C ILE A 30 -7.64 1.48 -5.42
N VAL A 31 -7.15 1.10 -6.60
CA VAL A 31 -7.85 0.21 -7.54
C VAL A 31 -6.99 -1.02 -7.78
N SER A 32 -7.55 -2.21 -7.54
CA SER A 32 -6.91 -3.47 -7.93
C SER A 32 -7.37 -3.88 -9.31
N GLU A 33 -6.46 -3.88 -10.28
CA GLU A 33 -6.75 -4.40 -11.63
C GLU A 33 -6.99 -5.91 -11.62
N LYS A 34 -6.39 -6.62 -10.64
CA LYS A 34 -6.53 -8.06 -10.51
C LYS A 34 -7.93 -8.47 -10.07
N THR A 35 -8.52 -7.75 -9.12
CA THR A 35 -9.83 -8.12 -8.53
C THR A 35 -10.97 -7.22 -8.98
N GLY A 36 -10.68 -6.09 -9.61
CA GLY A 36 -11.66 -5.04 -9.92
C GLY A 36 -12.16 -4.30 -8.68
N LYS A 37 -11.58 -4.55 -7.50
CA LYS A 37 -11.98 -3.91 -6.25
C LYS A 37 -11.45 -2.49 -6.17
N GLU A 38 -12.27 -1.64 -5.60
CA GLU A 38 -11.94 -0.25 -5.28
C GLU A 38 -11.93 -0.08 -3.76
N TYR A 39 -10.89 0.60 -3.27
CA TYR A 39 -10.70 0.84 -1.86
C TYR A 39 -10.64 2.34 -1.58
N LEU A 40 -11.58 2.80 -0.76
CA LEU A 40 -11.76 4.20 -0.36
C LEU A 40 -11.52 4.33 1.15
N GLY A 41 -10.73 5.34 1.56
CA GLY A 41 -10.39 5.57 2.95
C GLY A 41 -8.99 6.16 3.12
N ASP A 42 -8.83 7.01 4.14
CA ASP A 42 -7.58 7.68 4.49
C ASP A 42 -6.61 6.73 5.23
N ASN A 43 -7.13 5.74 5.95
CA ASN A 43 -6.35 4.71 6.63
C ASN A 43 -5.92 3.53 5.73
N LEU A 44 -6.06 3.65 4.41
CA LEU A 44 -5.70 2.61 3.46
C LEU A 44 -4.27 2.75 2.95
N GLY A 45 -3.61 1.61 2.79
CA GLY A 45 -2.24 1.52 2.32
C GLY A 45 -2.03 0.42 1.30
N LEU A 46 -1.06 0.63 0.41
CA LEU A 46 -0.53 -0.36 -0.51
C LEU A 46 0.94 -0.63 -0.16
N ILE A 47 1.22 -1.90 0.08
CA ILE A 47 2.57 -2.43 0.15
C ILE A 47 2.77 -3.22 -1.13
N ALA A 48 3.78 -2.88 -1.93
CA ALA A 48 4.06 -3.58 -3.16
C ALA A 48 5.56 -3.83 -3.35
N LYS A 49 5.90 -4.98 -3.93
CA LYS A 49 7.20 -5.30 -4.49
C LYS A 49 7.02 -5.47 -5.99
N ILE A 50 7.80 -4.72 -6.76
CA ILE A 50 7.81 -4.77 -8.22
C ILE A 50 9.25 -4.98 -8.67
N ARG A 51 9.46 -5.82 -9.69
CA ARG A 51 10.73 -5.85 -10.42
C ARG A 51 10.54 -5.18 -11.77
N GLU A 52 11.38 -4.20 -12.07
CA GLU A 52 11.38 -3.52 -13.36
C GLU A 52 12.82 -3.22 -13.82
N ASN A 53 13.13 -3.53 -15.09
CA ASN A 53 14.44 -3.24 -15.70
C ASN A 53 15.63 -3.67 -14.83
N GLY A 54 15.55 -4.87 -14.24
CA GLY A 54 16.59 -5.42 -13.36
C GLY A 54 16.61 -4.85 -11.93
N HIS A 55 15.80 -3.83 -11.63
CA HIS A 55 15.71 -3.22 -10.31
C HIS A 55 14.51 -3.76 -9.53
N VAL A 56 14.65 -3.86 -8.20
CA VAL A 56 13.56 -4.24 -7.30
C VAL A 56 13.11 -3.01 -6.52
N TRP A 57 11.85 -2.66 -6.67
CA TRP A 57 11.20 -1.57 -5.99
C TRP A 57 10.29 -2.12 -4.91
N ILE A 58 10.40 -1.57 -3.69
CA ILE A 58 9.44 -1.80 -2.63
C ILE A 58 8.73 -0.47 -2.39
N LEU A 59 7.42 -0.45 -2.57
CA LEU A 59 6.54 0.70 -2.37
C LEU A 59 5.75 0.52 -1.08
N LEU A 60 5.81 1.54 -0.22
CA LEU A 60 4.98 1.67 0.98
C LEU A 60 4.24 3.00 0.87
N SER A 61 2.97 2.95 0.50
CA SER A 61 2.28 4.15 0.05
C SER A 61 0.80 4.10 0.41
N GLY A 62 0.28 5.21 0.92
CA GLY A 62 -1.15 5.41 1.05
C GLY A 62 -1.61 6.56 0.16
N LEU A 63 -2.93 6.77 0.11
CA LEU A 63 -3.52 7.95 -0.53
C LEU A 63 -3.15 9.24 0.21
N ASP A 64 -2.88 9.14 1.52
CA ASP A 64 -2.43 10.24 2.36
C ASP A 64 -1.31 9.80 3.34
N PHE A 65 -1.03 10.66 4.33
CA PHE A 65 -0.03 10.37 5.35
C PHE A 65 -0.45 9.25 6.31
N LYS A 66 -1.75 9.08 6.62
CA LYS A 66 -2.24 8.04 7.52
C LYS A 66 -2.08 6.67 6.88
N GLY A 67 -2.45 6.53 5.61
CA GLY A 67 -2.26 5.31 4.84
C GLY A 67 -0.78 4.93 4.69
N THR A 68 0.08 5.91 4.43
CA THR A 68 1.53 5.69 4.35
C THR A 68 2.10 5.25 5.71
N LYS A 69 1.68 5.90 6.81
CA LYS A 69 2.05 5.52 8.17
C LYS A 69 1.57 4.10 8.51
N THR A 70 0.37 3.74 8.09
CA THR A 70 -0.19 2.39 8.22
C THR A 70 0.72 1.35 7.57
N CYS A 71 1.22 1.61 6.35
CA CYS A 71 2.17 0.72 5.67
C CYS A 71 3.48 0.53 6.45
N ILE A 72 4.01 1.62 7.01
CA ILE A 72 5.22 1.57 7.83
C ILE A 72 4.99 0.71 9.06
N ILE A 73 3.91 0.94 9.81
CA ILE A 73 3.55 0.14 11.00
C ILE A 73 3.38 -1.34 10.61
N ALA A 74 2.77 -1.61 9.46
CA ALA A 74 2.58 -2.97 8.97
C ALA A 74 3.89 -3.73 8.80
N ILE A 75 4.86 -3.14 8.12
CA ILE A 75 6.14 -3.77 7.85
C ILE A 75 7.05 -3.77 9.07
N THR A 76 6.94 -2.79 9.97
CA THR A 76 7.85 -2.70 11.12
C THR A 76 7.36 -3.49 12.33
N GLN A 77 6.04 -3.64 12.50
CA GLN A 77 5.45 -4.22 13.71
C GLN A 77 4.59 -5.45 13.44
N LYS A 78 4.05 -5.60 12.22
CA LYS A 78 3.12 -6.69 11.86
C LYS A 78 3.62 -7.50 10.67
N TYR A 79 4.93 -7.53 10.43
CA TYR A 79 5.53 -8.09 9.22
C TYR A 79 5.18 -9.57 9.00
N GLU A 80 5.10 -10.37 10.07
CA GLU A 80 4.72 -11.79 9.98
C GLU A 80 3.32 -11.97 9.36
N LYS A 81 2.38 -11.07 9.69
CA LYS A 81 1.03 -11.07 9.11
C LYS A 81 1.05 -10.62 7.65
N ILE A 82 1.79 -9.56 7.35
CA ILE A 82 1.87 -8.99 6.00
C ILE A 82 2.55 -9.95 5.03
N LEU A 83 3.66 -10.56 5.45
CA LEU A 83 4.53 -11.39 4.63
C LEU A 83 4.24 -12.89 4.76
N ARG A 84 3.16 -13.29 5.44
CA ARG A 84 2.84 -14.69 5.73
C ARG A 84 2.89 -15.61 4.51
N ASP A 85 2.46 -15.12 3.36
CA ASP A 85 2.40 -15.88 2.10
C ASP A 85 3.46 -15.40 1.08
N TYR A 86 4.44 -14.63 1.54
CA TYR A 86 5.53 -14.14 0.70
C TYR A 86 6.65 -15.19 0.61
N GLU A 87 6.65 -15.93 -0.48
CA GLU A 87 7.62 -17.00 -0.76
C GLU A 87 8.74 -16.52 -1.69
N GLY A 88 9.21 -15.27 -1.52
CA GLY A 88 10.25 -14.71 -2.39
C GLY A 88 9.80 -14.35 -3.80
N ARG A 89 8.48 -14.34 -4.06
CA ARG A 89 7.88 -14.07 -5.38
C ARG A 89 8.37 -12.75 -5.98
N GLU A 90 8.53 -12.71 -7.30
CA GLU A 90 9.02 -11.53 -8.02
C GLU A 90 8.10 -10.32 -7.87
N GLU A 91 6.79 -10.58 -7.89
CA GLU A 91 5.76 -9.60 -7.61
C GLU A 91 5.01 -9.96 -6.33
N PHE A 92 4.76 -8.96 -5.52
CA PHE A 92 3.99 -9.11 -4.29
C PHE A 92 3.26 -7.80 -4.01
N TYR A 93 2.03 -7.87 -3.54
CA TYR A 93 1.36 -6.69 -3.03
C TYR A 93 0.34 -7.07 -1.96
N ARG A 94 0.05 -6.09 -1.09
CA ARG A 94 -1.01 -6.14 -0.09
C ARG A 94 -1.72 -4.81 -0.04
N VAL A 95 -3.04 -4.84 -0.14
CA VAL A 95 -3.89 -3.71 0.22
C VAL A 95 -4.28 -3.89 1.67
N ILE A 96 -4.01 -2.88 2.48
CA ILE A 96 -4.21 -2.94 3.92
C ILE A 96 -5.03 -1.76 4.42
N ARG A 97 -5.70 -1.96 5.55
CA ARG A 97 -6.40 -0.92 6.31
C ARG A 97 -5.83 -0.85 7.72
N GLY A 98 -5.50 0.36 8.15
CA GLY A 98 -5.16 0.64 9.54
C GLY A 98 -6.42 0.69 10.40
N LEU A 99 -6.42 -0.03 11.52
CA LEU A 99 -7.49 -0.04 12.49
C LEU A 99 -7.06 0.76 13.72
N ASP A 100 -7.88 1.76 14.05
CA ASP A 100 -7.82 2.52 15.30
C ASP A 100 -8.89 1.94 16.23
N ARG A 101 -8.48 1.14 17.21
CA ARG A 101 -9.41 0.39 18.08
C ARG A 101 -9.79 1.17 19.31
N ASP A 102 -8.90 2.02 19.80
CA ASP A 102 -9.14 2.83 20.98
C ASP A 102 -9.59 4.27 20.67
N GLY A 103 -9.58 4.66 19.39
CA GLY A 103 -10.07 5.93 18.90
C GLY A 103 -9.09 7.08 19.09
N ASP A 104 -7.81 6.81 19.36
CA ASP A 104 -6.79 7.84 19.62
C ASP A 104 -6.20 8.45 18.34
N GLY A 105 -6.64 7.98 17.16
CA GLY A 105 -6.17 8.40 15.85
C GLY A 105 -4.89 7.70 15.39
N LYS A 106 -4.38 6.72 16.13
CA LYS A 106 -3.24 5.88 15.74
C LYS A 106 -3.72 4.53 15.21
N THR A 107 -2.80 3.86 14.52
CA THR A 107 -3.04 2.53 13.98
C THR A 107 -2.57 1.50 15.00
N ASP A 108 -3.51 0.77 15.60
CA ASP A 108 -3.24 -0.29 16.59
C ASP A 108 -3.07 -1.66 15.93
N ASP A 109 -3.88 -1.92 14.91
CA ASP A 109 -3.90 -3.17 14.18
C ASP A 109 -4.12 -2.93 12.69
N ILE A 110 -3.96 -4.00 11.91
CA ILE A 110 -3.95 -3.93 10.45
C ILE A 110 -4.81 -5.03 9.90
N GLU A 111 -5.73 -4.68 9.02
CA GLU A 111 -6.54 -5.61 8.24
C GLU A 111 -5.93 -5.74 6.83
N ILE A 112 -5.80 -6.96 6.34
CA ILE A 112 -5.42 -7.23 4.94
C ILE A 112 -6.72 -7.34 4.15
N LEU A 113 -6.89 -6.48 3.15
CA LEU A 113 -8.05 -6.47 2.26
C LEU A 113 -7.82 -7.33 1.01
N GLU A 114 -6.55 -7.42 0.58
CA GLU A 114 -6.03 -8.21 -0.56
C GLU A 114 -4.53 -8.47 -0.38
#